data_AF-A0A077M0P0-F1
#
_entry.id   AF-A0A077M0P0-F1
#
_cell.length_a   1.000
_cell.length_b   1.000
_cell.length_c   1.000
_cell.angle_alpha   90.00
_cell.angle_beta   90.00
_cell.angle_gamma   90.00
#
_symmetry.space_group_name_H-M   'P 1'
#
loop_
_entity.id
_entity.type
_entity.pdbx_description
1 polymer ?
#
loop_
_entity_poly.entity_id
_entity_poly.type
_entity_poly.pdbx_seq_one_letter_code
_entity_poly.pdbx_strand_id
1 'polypeptide(L)'
;MTPNGRAIETLVVDRCTVLMQPISLDYNGASAATGYSADVIRRAVRAGDLIPRYVSVDGKTSTKPVIEYDELLRWVRAGATER
;
A
#
# COMPACT_ATOMS: atom_id res chain seq x y z
N MET A 1 -39.96 36.78 -9.78
CA MET A 1 -39.31 36.87 -8.46
C MET A 1 -39.52 35.54 -7.75
N THR A 2 -38.57 34.62 -7.92
CA THR A 2 -38.50 33.33 -7.24
C THR A 2 -37.11 33.25 -6.62
N PRO A 3 -36.98 32.94 -5.33
CA PRO A 3 -35.69 32.94 -4.66
C PRO A 3 -34.88 31.74 -5.15
N ASN A 4 -33.65 32.01 -5.60
CA ASN A 4 -32.64 31.01 -5.90
C ASN A 4 -32.30 30.23 -4.62
N GLY A 5 -33.01 29.13 -4.38
CA GLY A 5 -32.64 28.10 -3.43
C GLY A 5 -31.42 27.37 -3.96
N ARG A 6 -30.24 27.84 -3.57
CA ARG A 6 -28.95 27.16 -3.76
C ARG A 6 -29.03 25.80 -3.05
N ALA A 7 -29.31 24.75 -3.82
CA ALA A 7 -29.07 23.39 -3.38
C ALA A 7 -27.56 23.24 -3.20
N ILE A 8 -27.17 23.08 -1.94
CA ILE A 8 -25.87 22.60 -1.50
C ILE A 8 -25.74 21.11 -1.85
N GLU A 9 -25.68 20.77 -3.13
CA GLU A 9 -25.20 19.44 -3.53
C GLU A 9 -23.68 19.49 -3.62
N THR A 10 -23.07 19.41 -2.44
CA THR A 10 -21.73 18.86 -2.24
C THR A 10 -21.77 17.40 -2.71
N LEU A 11 -21.68 17.19 -4.02
CA LEU A 11 -21.61 15.85 -4.62
C LEU A 11 -20.18 15.57 -5.08
N VAL A 12 -19.49 14.87 -4.17
CA VAL A 12 -18.68 13.67 -4.46
C VAL A 12 -17.28 13.88 -5.04
N VAL A 13 -16.32 13.77 -4.10
CA VAL A 13 -15.07 13.01 -4.20
C VAL A 13 -14.16 13.36 -5.38
N ASP A 14 -13.32 14.33 -5.08
CA ASP A 14 -11.96 14.52 -5.57
C ASP A 14 -11.23 13.21 -5.97
N ARG A 15 -10.68 13.26 -7.18
CA ARG A 15 -9.52 12.51 -7.70
C ARG A 15 -9.68 11.01 -7.96
N CYS A 16 -9.77 10.70 -9.26
CA CYS A 16 -8.98 9.65 -9.93
C CYS A 16 -8.67 8.46 -9.02
N THR A 17 -9.70 7.69 -8.65
CA THR A 17 -9.52 6.36 -8.09
C THR A 17 -8.97 5.49 -9.22
N VAL A 18 -7.68 5.62 -9.47
CA VAL A 18 -6.93 4.63 -10.23
C VAL A 18 -7.27 3.31 -9.57
N LEU A 19 -7.87 2.39 -10.32
CA LEU A 19 -7.97 0.99 -9.96
C LEU A 19 -6.52 0.45 -9.92
N MET A 20 -5.75 0.89 -8.93
CA MET A 20 -4.44 0.34 -8.61
C MET A 20 -4.76 -1.06 -8.12
N GLN A 21 -4.67 -2.02 -9.04
CA GLN A 21 -4.65 -3.41 -8.65
C GLN A 21 -3.56 -3.55 -7.58
N PRO A 22 -3.82 -4.24 -6.47
CA PRO A 22 -2.84 -4.40 -5.41
C PRO A 22 -1.55 -4.96 -6.03
N ILE A 23 -0.54 -4.11 -6.17
CA ILE A 23 0.74 -4.50 -6.72
C ILE A 23 1.46 -5.18 -5.56
N SER A 24 1.40 -6.51 -5.56
CA SER A 24 2.19 -7.35 -4.67
C SER A 24 3.64 -7.32 -5.14
N LEU A 25 4.51 -6.71 -4.33
CA LEU A 25 5.93 -6.57 -4.59
C LEU A 25 6.73 -7.60 -3.78
N ASP A 26 7.73 -8.22 -4.39
CA ASP A 26 8.78 -8.90 -3.63
C ASP A 26 9.69 -7.87 -2.94
N TYR A 27 10.63 -8.32 -2.11
CA TYR A 27 11.53 -7.42 -1.38
C TYR A 27 12.35 -6.49 -2.29
N ASN A 28 12.76 -6.93 -3.48
CA ASN A 28 13.50 -6.08 -4.42
C ASN A 28 12.56 -5.05 -5.05
N GLY A 29 11.35 -5.45 -5.43
CA GLY A 29 10.32 -4.52 -5.90
C GLY A 29 9.96 -3.46 -4.86
N ALA A 30 9.81 -3.87 -3.60
CA ALA A 30 9.53 -2.98 -2.48
C ALA A 30 10.70 -2.02 -2.19
N SER A 31 11.93 -2.50 -2.33
CA SER A 31 13.14 -1.70 -2.21
C SER A 31 13.22 -0.63 -3.29
N ALA A 32 12.99 -1.01 -4.55
CA ALA A 32 12.96 -0.06 -5.67
C ALA A 32 11.84 0.98 -5.54
N ALA A 33 10.69 0.58 -4.99
CA ALA A 33 9.54 1.46 -4.82
C ALA A 33 9.69 2.51 -3.72
N THR A 34 10.43 2.19 -2.65
CA THR A 34 10.52 3.04 -1.45
C THR A 34 11.89 3.67 -1.25
N GLY A 35 12.93 3.15 -1.92
CA GLY A 35 14.31 3.53 -1.70
C GLY A 35 14.96 2.88 -0.47
N TYR A 36 14.20 2.16 0.37
CA TYR A 36 14.77 1.42 1.50
C TYR A 36 15.45 0.14 1.03
N SER A 37 16.53 -0.28 1.71
CA SER A 37 17.18 -1.55 1.41
C SER A 37 16.28 -2.74 1.74
N ALA A 38 16.38 -3.82 0.98
CA ALA A 38 15.64 -5.06 1.22
C ALA A 38 15.82 -5.62 2.64
N ASP A 39 16.97 -5.40 3.27
CA ASP A 39 17.24 -5.78 4.66
C ASP A 39 16.43 -4.96 5.68
N VAL A 40 16.23 -3.66 5.45
CA VAL A 40 15.36 -2.81 6.29
C VAL A 40 13.93 -3.31 6.22
N ILE A 41 13.46 -3.59 4.99
CA ILE A 41 12.11 -4.13 4.76
C ILE A 41 11.96 -5.50 5.41
N ARG A 42 12.96 -6.39 5.30
CA ARG A 42 12.97 -7.69 6.00
C ARG A 42 12.96 -7.52 7.52
N ARG A 43 13.66 -6.53 8.07
CA ARG A 43 13.65 -6.24 9.51
C ARG A 43 12.28 -5.76 9.97
N ALA A 44 11.63 -4.87 9.21
CA ALA A 44 10.28 -4.42 9.49
C ALA A 44 9.26 -5.58 9.47
N VAL A 45 9.38 -6.49 8.49
CA VAL A 45 8.55 -7.70 8.45
C VAL A 45 8.78 -8.59 9.68
N ARG A 46 10.05 -8.81 10.06
CA ARG A 46 10.38 -9.62 11.25
C ARG A 46 9.96 -8.96 12.56
N ALA A 47 9.99 -7.64 12.63
CA ALA A 47 9.52 -6.86 13.78
C ALA A 47 7.99 -6.85 13.90
N GLY A 48 7.27 -7.21 12.82
CA GLY A 48 5.82 -7.15 12.76
C GLY A 48 5.27 -5.77 12.37
N ASP A 49 6.14 -4.82 12.04
CA ASP A 49 5.77 -3.47 11.60
C ASP A 49 5.25 -3.44 10.15
N LEU A 50 5.60 -4.47 9.36
CA LEU A 50 5.16 -4.62 7.98
C LEU A 50 4.56 -6.02 7.80
N ILE A 51 3.32 -6.09 7.30
CA ILE A 51 2.58 -7.35 7.18
C ILE A 51 2.80 -7.94 5.77
N PRO A 52 3.55 -9.05 5.62
CA PRO A 52 3.67 -9.74 4.34
C PRO A 52 2.41 -10.57 4.06
N ARG A 53 2.08 -10.74 2.78
CA ARG A 53 1.10 -11.71 2.31
C ARG A 53 1.81 -12.89 1.68
N TYR A 54 1.27 -14.08 1.92
CA TYR A 54 1.69 -15.30 1.28
C TYR A 54 0.66 -15.64 0.21
N VAL A 55 1.00 -15.37 -1.04
CA VAL A 55 0.12 -15.70 -2.16
C VAL A 55 0.28 -17.16 -2.52
N SER A 56 -0.83 -17.85 -2.75
CA SER A 56 -0.83 -19.18 -3.34
C SER A 56 -1.10 -19.04 -4.83
N VAL A 57 -0.16 -19.47 -5.66
CA VAL A 57 -0.29 -19.45 -7.12
C VAL A 57 -0.50 -20.89 -7.56
N ASP A 58 -1.61 -21.17 -8.24
CA ASP A 58 -1.91 -22.49 -8.80
C ASP A 58 -1.91 -23.63 -7.75
N GLY A 59 -2.59 -23.40 -6.63
CA GLY A 59 -2.68 -24.36 -5.52
C GLY A 59 -1.36 -24.59 -4.75
N LYS A 60 -0.26 -23.94 -5.15
CA LYS A 60 1.02 -23.97 -4.44
C LYS A 60 1.19 -22.69 -3.67
N THR A 61 1.26 -22.80 -2.34
CA THR A 61 1.62 -21.67 -1.49
C THR A 61 3.03 -21.22 -1.86
N SER A 62 3.15 -19.98 -2.35
CA SER A 62 4.45 -19.39 -2.61
C SER A 62 5.16 -19.22 -1.28
N THR A 63 6.35 -19.80 -1.17
CA THR A 63 7.25 -19.58 -0.02
C THR A 63 7.81 -18.16 0.01
N LYS A 64 7.64 -17.39 -1.06
CA LYS A 64 8.11 -16.00 -1.13
C LYS A 64 7.02 -15.07 -0.58
N PRO A 65 7.29 -14.36 0.54
CA PRO A 65 6.39 -13.33 1.02
C PRO A 65 6.36 -12.19 -0.01
N VAL A 66 5.16 -11.72 -0.32
CA VAL A 66 4.94 -10.52 -1.11
C VAL A 66 4.38 -9.44 -0.20
N ILE A 67 4.74 -8.19 -0.46
CA ILE A 67 4.29 -7.02 0.29
C ILE A 67 3.37 -6.24 -0.61
N GLU A 68 2.18 -5.93 -0.12
CA GLU A 68 1.26 -5.06 -0.86
C GLU A 68 1.82 -3.64 -0.91
N TYR A 69 1.74 -3.00 -2.07
CA TYR A 69 2.22 -1.64 -2.25
C TYR A 69 1.58 -0.65 -1.27
N ASP A 70 0.26 -0.75 -1.03
CA ASP A 70 -0.44 0.12 -0.07
C ASP A 70 0.06 -0.06 1.36
N GLU A 71 0.32 -1.30 1.78
CA GLU A 71 0.83 -1.59 3.12
C GLU A 71 2.27 -1.11 3.27
N LEU A 72 3.08 -1.29 2.23
CA LEU A 72 4.43 -0.74 2.15
C LEU A 72 4.41 0.79 2.27
N LEU A 73 3.55 1.46 1.50
CA LEU A 73 3.42 2.92 1.51
C LEU A 73 2.90 3.42 2.86
N ARG A 74 1.97 2.69 3.48
CA ARG A 74 1.46 2.98 4.82
C ARG A 74 2.57 2.90 5.86
N TRP A 75 3.38 1.84 5.82
CA TRP A 75 4.53 1.68 6.72
C TRP A 75 5.56 2.82 6.54
N VAL A 76 5.88 3.19 5.30
CA VAL A 76 6.76 4.35 5.03
C VAL A 76 6.17 5.65 5.59
N ARG A 77 4.89 5.91 5.33
CA ARG A 77 4.19 7.12 5.82
C ARG A 77 4.05 7.17 7.34
N ALA A 78 3.98 6.02 8.01
CA ALA A 78 3.95 5.93 9.46
C ALA A 78 5.29 6.34 10.11
N GLY A 79 6.29 6.71 9.31
CA GLY A 79 7.61 7.06 9.76
C GLY A 79 8.43 5.81 9.96
N ALA A 80 8.64 5.06 8.86
CA ALA A 80 9.51 3.89 8.82
C ALA A 80 10.75 4.15 9.66
N THR A 81 10.74 3.57 10.87
CA THR A 81 11.67 3.96 11.91
C THR A 81 12.97 3.22 11.63
N GLU A 82 13.93 3.91 11.01
CA GLU A 82 15.34 3.55 11.14
C GLU A 82 15.71 3.74 12.63
N ARG A 83 15.55 2.68 13.42
CA ARG A 83 16.11 2.57 14.78
C ARG A 83 17.20 1.52 14.85
#